data_AF-A0A6N8NRJ1-F1
#
_entry.id   AF-A0A6N8NRJ1-F1
#
_cell.length_a   1.000
_cell.length_b   1.000
_cell.length_c   1.000
_cell.angle_alpha   90.00
_cell.angle_beta   90.00
_cell.angle_gamma   90.00
#
_symmetry.space_group_name_H-M   'P 1'
#
loop_
_entity.id
_entity.type
_entity.pdbx_description
1 polymer ?
#
loop_
_entity_poly.entity_id
_entity_poly.type
_entity_poly.pdbx_seq_one_letter_code
_entity_poly.pdbx_strand_id
1 'polypeptide(L)'
;DIIRLWKFPKEMKEFTIDQQKNMIAFSGSHFRLPLLLRVSDKRVEPLPESEYSAPLRFQLADFAPRDNFVWVDRCYKMAQLWAPELALSTDWCVSQGQLGGQQIVQHVDKTTWQGKTAFKDTVIDMARYKNNVDTLKIVDNDIRYKADSFIFNVAGAPEEVKQFSGISRPESWGRWSNAQLGDEVKIEYKHPLPKKFDLVITAKAYGNNASRPIPVRVGNE
;
A
#
# COMPACT_ATOMS: atom_id res chain seq x y z
N ASP A 1 4.52 27.26 -13.66
CA ASP A 1 4.15 27.24 -12.23
C ASP A 1 2.65 27.31 -11.98
N ILE A 2 1.95 26.19 -12.13
CA ILE A 2 0.49 26.06 -11.91
C ILE A 2 0.14 25.85 -10.41
N ILE A 3 1.14 25.60 -9.56
CA ILE A 3 0.96 25.26 -8.14
C ILE A 3 0.59 26.49 -7.28
N ARG A 4 0.84 27.72 -7.75
CA ARG A 4 0.51 28.97 -7.02
C ARG A 4 -0.99 29.33 -6.98
N LEU A 5 -1.83 28.68 -7.79
CA LEU A 5 -3.27 28.98 -7.86
C LEU A 5 -4.12 28.22 -6.82
N TRP A 6 -3.54 27.25 -6.12
CA TRP A 6 -4.24 26.48 -5.09
C TRP A 6 -3.90 27.06 -3.71
N LYS A 7 -4.90 27.67 -3.04
CA LYS A 7 -4.78 28.09 -1.63
C LYS A 7 -4.72 26.86 -0.74
N PHE A 8 -3.53 26.29 -0.54
CA PHE A 8 -3.36 25.16 0.36
C PHE A 8 -3.58 25.57 1.82
N PRO A 9 -4.21 24.72 2.63
CA PRO A 9 -4.35 24.97 4.06
C PRO A 9 -3.01 25.18 4.76
N LYS A 10 -2.97 26.14 5.68
CA LYS A 10 -1.78 26.39 6.52
C LYS A 10 -1.61 25.35 7.63
N GLU A 11 -2.72 24.76 8.07
CA GLU A 11 -2.78 23.79 9.15
C GLU A 11 -3.77 22.66 8.82
N MET A 12 -3.57 21.51 9.43
CA MET A 12 -4.48 20.36 9.40
C MET A 12 -4.55 19.81 10.81
N LYS A 13 -5.40 20.36 11.68
CA LYS A 13 -5.55 19.87 13.07
C LYS A 13 -6.50 18.68 13.14
N GLU A 14 -7.59 18.76 12.39
CA GLU A 14 -8.63 17.74 12.30
C GLU A 14 -8.92 17.48 10.83
N PHE A 15 -9.30 16.26 10.51
CA PHE A 15 -9.63 15.85 9.15
C PHE A 15 -10.68 14.74 9.16
N THR A 16 -11.38 14.59 8.06
CA THR A 16 -12.40 13.57 7.87
C THR A 16 -12.09 12.74 6.63
N ILE A 17 -12.23 11.43 6.74
CA ILE A 17 -12.14 10.48 5.62
C ILE A 17 -13.54 9.97 5.31
N ASP A 18 -13.92 10.04 4.04
CA ASP A 18 -15.15 9.48 3.50
C ASP A 18 -14.77 8.32 2.56
N GLN A 19 -15.01 7.09 3.01
CA GLN A 19 -14.66 5.87 2.28
C GLN A 19 -15.50 5.67 1.02
N GLN A 20 -16.76 6.12 1.01
CA GLN A 20 -17.63 5.98 -0.15
C GLN A 20 -17.21 6.94 -1.27
N LYS A 21 -16.82 8.16 -0.90
CA LYS A 21 -16.37 9.17 -1.88
C LYS A 21 -14.89 9.02 -2.22
N ASN A 22 -14.14 8.22 -1.47
CA ASN A 22 -12.67 8.14 -1.52
C ASN A 22 -12.05 9.54 -1.40
N MET A 23 -12.45 10.27 -0.36
CA MET A 23 -12.04 11.65 -0.14
C MET A 23 -11.53 11.85 1.29
N ILE A 24 -10.56 12.74 1.42
CA ILE A 24 -10.18 13.36 2.70
C ILE A 24 -10.54 14.84 2.65
N ALA A 25 -11.07 15.35 3.77
CA ALA A 25 -11.41 16.75 3.96
C ALA A 25 -10.69 17.33 5.18
N PHE A 26 -10.07 18.50 5.03
CA PHE A 26 -9.48 19.26 6.13
C PHE A 26 -9.40 20.74 5.79
N SER A 27 -9.63 21.61 6.78
CA SER A 27 -9.48 23.06 6.65
C SER A 27 -10.23 23.67 5.43
N GLY A 28 -11.42 23.14 5.14
CA GLY A 28 -12.27 23.57 4.02
C GLY A 28 -11.87 23.04 2.64
N SER A 29 -10.79 22.26 2.55
CA SER A 29 -10.31 21.65 1.30
C SER A 29 -10.65 20.17 1.24
N HIS A 30 -10.80 19.66 0.02
CA HIS A 30 -11.11 18.26 -0.26
C HIS A 30 -10.12 17.67 -1.26
N PHE A 31 -9.60 16.49 -0.97
CA PHE A 31 -8.64 15.78 -1.81
C PHE A 31 -9.06 14.33 -2.03
N ARG A 32 -8.75 13.79 -3.21
CA ARG A 32 -8.97 12.38 -3.54
C ARG A 32 -7.97 11.50 -2.81
N LEU A 33 -8.42 10.30 -2.45
CA LEU A 33 -7.59 9.23 -1.90
C LEU A 33 -7.13 8.26 -3.01
N PRO A 34 -5.96 7.61 -2.85
CA PRO A 34 -5.02 7.71 -1.72
C PRO A 34 -4.23 9.03 -1.73
N LEU A 35 -3.73 9.45 -0.56
CA LEU A 35 -3.03 10.74 -0.43
C LEU A 35 -1.92 10.69 0.62
N LEU A 36 -0.77 11.26 0.27
CA LEU A 36 0.28 11.62 1.23
C LEU A 36 0.25 13.14 1.45
N LEU A 37 0.45 13.57 2.69
CA LEU A 37 0.52 14.98 3.08
C LEU A 37 1.83 15.19 3.83
N ARG A 38 2.64 16.17 3.40
CA ARG A 38 3.72 16.72 4.23
C ARG A 38 3.14 17.86 5.06
N VAL A 39 3.25 17.74 6.38
CA VAL A 39 2.67 18.71 7.32
C VAL A 39 3.79 19.51 7.98
N SER A 40 3.65 20.83 8.02
CA SER A 40 4.57 21.73 8.72
C SER A 40 3.77 22.88 9.35
N ASP A 41 4.40 23.64 10.22
CA ASP A 41 3.76 24.80 10.88
C ASP A 41 3.31 25.89 9.90
N LYS A 42 3.89 25.91 8.68
CA LYS A 42 3.66 26.96 7.69
C LYS A 42 2.74 26.53 6.55
N ARG A 43 2.67 25.22 6.27
CA ARG A 43 1.91 24.68 5.13
C ARG A 43 1.62 23.19 5.28
N VAL A 44 0.52 22.78 4.68
CA VAL A 44 0.20 21.38 4.36
C VAL A 44 0.37 21.18 2.86
N GLU A 45 1.29 20.31 2.47
CA GLU A 45 1.57 19.99 1.07
C GLU A 45 0.99 18.64 0.70
N PRO A 46 -0.01 18.58 -0.21
CA PRO A 46 -0.54 17.33 -0.72
C PRO A 46 0.32 16.75 -1.83
N LEU A 47 0.60 15.45 -1.72
CA LEU A 47 1.41 14.64 -2.62
C LEU A 47 0.54 13.47 -3.12
N PRO A 48 -0.23 13.66 -4.20
CA PRO A 48 -1.10 12.62 -4.73
C PRO A 48 -0.34 11.54 -5.50
N GLU A 49 -0.95 10.36 -5.58
CA GLU A 49 -0.56 9.32 -6.54
C GLU A 49 -1.26 9.58 -7.88
N SER A 50 -0.52 9.43 -8.97
CA SER A 50 -0.98 9.65 -10.35
C SER A 50 -0.17 8.75 -11.28
N GLU A 51 -0.61 8.64 -12.54
CA GLU A 51 0.11 7.87 -13.55
C GLU A 51 1.57 8.31 -13.73
N TYR A 52 1.86 9.60 -13.50
CA TYR A 52 3.18 10.20 -13.66
C TYR A 52 3.93 10.42 -12.34
N SER A 53 3.35 10.05 -11.19
CA SER A 53 4.02 10.17 -9.89
C SER A 53 4.38 8.81 -9.33
N ALA A 54 5.49 8.78 -8.57
CA ALA A 54 5.90 7.57 -7.87
C ALA A 54 4.81 7.13 -6.87
N PRO A 55 4.70 5.84 -6.54
CA PRO A 55 3.77 5.40 -5.51
C PRO A 55 4.02 6.11 -4.18
N LEU A 56 2.97 6.33 -3.37
CA LEU A 56 3.07 7.15 -2.15
C LEU A 56 4.17 6.69 -1.19
N ARG A 57 4.44 5.39 -1.11
CA ARG A 57 5.54 4.84 -0.31
C ARG A 57 6.91 5.35 -0.74
N PHE A 58 7.15 5.48 -2.05
CA PHE A 58 8.40 6.04 -2.57
C PHE A 58 8.48 7.54 -2.33
N GLN A 59 7.37 8.26 -2.52
CA GLN A 59 7.32 9.70 -2.21
C GLN A 59 7.59 9.97 -0.72
N LEU A 60 7.02 9.15 0.18
CA LEU A 60 7.28 9.23 1.62
C LEU A 60 8.74 8.92 1.93
N ALA A 61 9.37 7.98 1.23
CA ALA A 61 10.77 7.62 1.45
C ALA A 61 11.78 8.74 1.12
N ASP A 62 11.33 9.83 0.47
CA ASP A 62 12.13 11.04 0.21
C ASP A 62 11.97 12.12 1.29
N PHE A 63 11.17 11.86 2.34
CA PHE A 63 10.98 12.80 3.45
C PHE A 63 12.20 12.82 4.36
N ALA A 64 12.53 14.00 4.89
CA ALA A 64 13.57 14.11 5.91
C ALA A 64 13.15 13.40 7.20
N PRO A 65 14.09 12.98 8.08
CA PRO A 65 13.77 12.23 9.30
C PRO A 65 12.73 12.89 10.22
N ARG A 66 12.65 14.23 10.19
CA ARG A 66 11.75 15.07 11.02
C ARG A 66 10.51 15.58 10.27
N ASP A 67 10.37 15.29 8.98
CA ASP A 67 9.19 15.75 8.24
C ASP A 67 7.96 15.04 8.80
N ASN A 68 6.97 15.82 9.23
CA ASN A 68 5.69 15.27 9.66
C ASN A 68 4.89 14.86 8.42
N PHE A 69 4.27 13.69 8.49
CA PHE A 69 3.41 13.20 7.43
C PHE A 69 2.05 12.73 7.93
N VAL A 70 1.06 12.82 7.06
CA VAL A 70 -0.19 12.06 7.14
C VAL A 70 -0.32 11.29 5.83
N TRP A 71 -0.47 9.97 5.91
CA TRP A 71 -0.60 9.08 4.76
C TRP A 71 -1.90 8.31 4.88
N VAL A 72 -2.79 8.45 3.90
CA VAL A 72 -4.07 7.74 3.83
C VAL A 72 -4.08 6.84 2.61
N ASP A 73 -4.09 5.53 2.84
CA ASP A 73 -4.01 4.51 1.81
C ASP A 73 -4.52 3.16 2.33
N ARG A 74 -4.45 2.12 1.50
CA ARG A 74 -4.78 0.75 1.90
C ARG A 74 -3.87 0.27 3.02
N CYS A 75 -4.46 -0.37 4.03
CA CYS A 75 -3.76 -0.78 5.24
C CYS A 75 -2.50 -1.59 4.95
N TYR A 76 -2.57 -2.61 4.07
CA TYR A 76 -1.42 -3.46 3.74
C TYR A 76 -0.16 -2.69 3.31
N LYS A 77 -0.26 -1.48 2.74
CA LYS A 77 0.91 -0.71 2.28
C LYS A 77 1.73 -0.12 3.44
N MET A 78 1.07 0.26 4.54
CA MET A 78 1.73 0.88 5.71
C MET A 78 1.87 -0.09 6.88
N ALA A 79 0.94 -1.02 7.00
CA ALA A 79 0.83 -1.99 8.07
C ALA A 79 2.00 -2.98 8.10
N GLN A 80 2.58 -3.30 6.93
CA GLN A 80 3.81 -4.10 6.83
C GLN A 80 4.99 -3.49 7.61
N LEU A 81 5.00 -2.16 7.81
CA LEU A 81 6.06 -1.48 8.56
C LEU A 81 5.68 -1.29 10.03
N TRP A 82 4.45 -0.88 10.30
CA TRP A 82 4.11 -0.27 11.60
C TRP A 82 2.87 -0.85 12.29
N ALA A 83 2.15 -1.78 11.66
CA ALA A 83 0.96 -2.43 12.25
C ALA A 83 0.74 -3.84 11.66
N PRO A 84 1.58 -4.84 12.02
CA PRO A 84 1.55 -6.16 11.40
C PRO A 84 0.18 -6.85 11.40
N GLU A 85 -0.67 -6.55 12.39
CA GLU A 85 -2.03 -7.05 12.50
C GLU A 85 -2.97 -6.60 11.35
N LEU A 86 -2.60 -5.55 10.61
CA LEU A 86 -3.32 -5.03 9.45
C LEU A 86 -2.58 -5.29 8.12
N ALA A 87 -1.49 -6.06 8.13
CA ALA A 87 -0.58 -6.23 6.99
C ALA A 87 -1.22 -6.87 5.75
N LEU A 88 -2.36 -7.55 5.93
CA LEU A 88 -3.14 -8.18 4.85
C LEU A 88 -4.50 -7.49 4.62
N SER A 89 -4.81 -6.40 5.33
CA SER A 89 -6.09 -5.69 5.16
C SER A 89 -6.07 -4.77 3.94
N THR A 90 -7.13 -4.86 3.13
CA THR A 90 -7.42 -3.94 2.02
C THR A 90 -8.29 -2.75 2.43
N ASP A 91 -8.57 -2.59 3.72
CA ASP A 91 -9.32 -1.45 4.24
C ASP A 91 -8.48 -0.17 4.16
N TRP A 92 -9.11 0.95 4.43
CA TRP A 92 -8.40 2.23 4.52
C TRP A 92 -7.72 2.34 5.89
N CYS A 93 -6.48 2.81 5.88
CA CYS A 93 -5.74 3.17 7.07
C CYS A 93 -5.19 4.59 6.94
N VAL A 94 -4.93 5.19 8.10
CA VAL A 94 -4.18 6.43 8.23
C VAL A 94 -2.90 6.14 8.99
N SER A 95 -1.76 6.50 8.42
CA SER A 95 -0.51 6.61 9.15
C SER A 95 -0.14 8.07 9.36
N GLN A 96 0.36 8.41 10.53
CA GLN A 96 0.92 9.74 10.79
C GLN A 96 2.12 9.68 11.72
N GLY A 97 3.06 10.60 11.53
CA GLY A 97 4.28 10.66 12.32
C GLY A 97 5.45 11.28 11.58
N GLN A 98 6.66 10.84 11.93
CA GLN A 98 7.94 11.24 11.32
C GLN A 98 8.74 9.99 11.02
N LEU A 99 9.42 9.85 9.88
CA LEU A 99 10.14 8.60 9.54
C LEU A 99 11.29 8.25 10.51
N GLY A 100 11.94 9.25 11.10
CA GLY A 100 12.93 9.05 12.16
C GLY A 100 12.34 9.03 13.57
N GLY A 101 11.07 9.36 13.73
CA GLY A 101 10.37 9.44 15.02
C GLY A 101 9.42 8.27 15.27
N GLN A 102 8.31 8.53 15.95
CA GLN A 102 7.19 7.59 16.06
C GLN A 102 6.24 7.71 14.86
N GLN A 103 5.70 6.57 14.44
CA GLN A 103 4.61 6.47 13.47
C GLN A 103 3.47 5.72 14.15
N ILE A 104 2.24 6.15 13.88
CA ILE A 104 1.04 5.44 14.31
C ILE A 104 0.24 5.07 13.08
N VAL A 105 -0.35 3.87 13.08
CA VAL A 105 -1.31 3.44 12.07
C VAL A 105 -2.66 3.26 12.73
N GLN A 106 -3.70 3.80 12.11
CA GLN A 106 -5.08 3.70 12.57
C GLN A 106 -5.95 3.15 11.45
N HIS A 107 -6.72 2.12 11.75
CA HIS A 107 -7.73 1.59 10.85
C HIS A 107 -8.91 2.57 10.73
N VAL A 108 -9.35 2.83 9.51
CA VAL A 108 -10.56 3.60 9.21
C VAL A 108 -11.74 2.64 9.28
N ASP A 109 -12.26 2.46 10.49
CA ASP A 109 -13.30 1.47 10.83
C ASP A 109 -14.74 1.93 10.51
N LYS A 110 -14.90 3.15 10.02
CA LYS A 110 -16.20 3.79 9.73
C LYS A 110 -16.20 4.39 8.33
N THR A 111 -17.40 4.41 7.72
CA THR A 111 -17.62 5.04 6.41
C THR A 111 -17.21 6.51 6.40
N THR A 112 -17.52 7.23 7.48
CA THR A 112 -17.02 8.58 7.76
C THR A 112 -16.22 8.53 9.04
N TRP A 113 -14.93 8.81 8.95
CA TRP A 113 -14.00 8.69 10.06
C TRP A 113 -13.33 10.04 10.33
N GLN A 114 -13.30 10.47 11.59
CA GLN A 114 -12.61 11.70 11.99
C GLN A 114 -11.26 11.39 12.61
N GLY A 115 -10.23 12.10 12.15
CA GLY A 115 -8.89 12.04 12.67
C GLY A 115 -8.41 13.40 13.18
N LYS A 116 -7.39 13.36 14.04
CA LYS A 116 -6.63 14.54 14.44
C LYS A 116 -5.16 14.31 14.17
N THR A 117 -4.45 15.34 13.75
CA THR A 117 -2.99 15.25 13.63
C THR A 117 -2.36 15.31 15.00
N ALA A 118 -1.47 14.38 15.30
CA ALA A 118 -0.75 14.32 16.56
C ALA A 118 0.72 13.98 16.30
N PHE A 119 1.53 15.01 16.03
CA PHE A 119 2.98 14.86 15.89
C PHE A 119 3.63 15.09 17.24
N LYS A 120 4.26 14.05 17.78
CA LYS A 120 5.03 14.15 19.02
C LYS A 120 6.46 14.53 18.69
N ASP A 121 7.02 15.46 19.44
CA ASP A 121 8.47 15.67 19.46
C ASP A 121 9.13 14.42 20.04
N THR A 122 9.68 13.60 19.15
CA THR A 122 10.33 12.34 19.49
C THR A 122 11.80 12.43 19.15
N VAL A 123 12.63 11.69 19.90
CA VAL A 123 14.05 11.57 19.59
C VAL A 123 14.17 10.89 18.22
N ILE A 124 14.90 11.54 17.32
CA ILE A 124 15.13 11.02 15.97
C ILE A 124 16.16 9.89 16.03
N ASP A 125 15.73 8.74 15.56
CA ASP A 125 16.52 7.52 15.44
C ASP A 125 16.86 7.30 13.96
N MET A 126 18.13 7.49 13.62
CA MET A 126 18.61 7.37 12.24
C MET A 126 18.62 5.91 11.75
N ALA A 127 18.74 4.93 12.64
CA ALA A 127 18.66 3.52 12.26
C ALA A 127 17.21 3.16 11.88
N ARG A 128 16.24 3.62 12.67
CA ARG A 128 14.81 3.51 12.35
C ARG A 128 14.46 4.21 11.06
N TYR A 129 14.93 5.45 10.89
CA TYR A 129 14.74 6.20 9.64
C TYR A 129 15.24 5.41 8.44
N LYS A 130 16.48 4.90 8.50
CA LYS A 130 17.05 4.09 7.43
C LYS A 130 16.21 2.84 7.14
N ASN A 131 15.82 2.09 8.17
CA ASN A 131 14.98 0.90 8.01
C ASN A 131 13.62 1.23 7.36
N ASN A 132 12.98 2.31 7.78
CA ASN A 132 11.72 2.77 7.19
C ASN A 132 11.90 3.13 5.71
N VAL A 133 12.93 3.91 5.37
CA VAL A 133 13.22 4.30 3.97
C VAL A 133 13.52 3.07 3.11
N ASP A 134 14.37 2.16 3.58
CA ASP A 134 14.72 0.94 2.85
C ASP A 134 13.48 0.08 2.61
N THR A 135 12.63 -0.10 3.62
CA THR A 135 11.39 -0.88 3.52
C THR A 135 10.38 -0.23 2.58
N LEU A 136 10.18 1.09 2.68
CA LEU A 136 9.29 1.84 1.79
C LEU A 136 9.70 1.77 0.31
N LYS A 137 10.97 1.45 0.01
CA LYS A 137 11.51 1.34 -1.36
C LYS A 137 11.51 -0.08 -1.93
N ILE A 138 11.19 -1.12 -1.14
CA ILE A 138 11.07 -2.51 -1.63
C ILE A 138 10.02 -2.57 -2.74
N VAL A 139 10.37 -3.02 -3.95
CA VAL A 139 9.41 -3.12 -5.06
C VAL A 139 8.30 -4.13 -4.75
N ASP A 140 7.09 -3.94 -5.29
CA ASP A 140 5.91 -4.74 -4.90
C ASP A 140 6.12 -6.25 -5.07
N ASN A 141 6.95 -6.70 -6.02
CA ASN A 141 7.27 -8.11 -6.24
C ASN A 141 8.24 -8.71 -5.22
N ASP A 142 8.98 -7.89 -4.49
CA ASP A 142 9.96 -8.32 -3.48
C ASP A 142 9.40 -8.30 -2.06
N ILE A 143 8.20 -7.73 -1.89
CA ILE A 143 7.47 -7.76 -0.62
C ILE A 143 7.10 -9.20 -0.26
N ARG A 144 7.36 -9.58 1.00
CA ARG A 144 6.96 -10.87 1.56
C ARG A 144 6.13 -10.68 2.82
N TYR A 145 5.08 -11.47 2.99
CA TYR A 145 4.18 -11.42 4.14
C TYR A 145 3.92 -12.81 4.72
N LYS A 146 3.57 -12.87 6.00
CA LYS A 146 3.21 -14.10 6.68
C LYS A 146 1.76 -14.48 6.34
N ALA A 147 1.57 -15.53 5.55
CA ALA A 147 0.25 -16.10 5.23
C ALA A 147 0.39 -17.52 4.68
N ASP A 148 -0.61 -18.37 4.92
CA ASP A 148 -0.61 -19.76 4.44
C ASP A 148 -1.09 -19.88 2.97
N SER A 149 -1.45 -18.76 2.34
CA SER A 149 -1.96 -18.72 0.97
C SER A 149 -1.55 -17.45 0.26
N PHE A 150 -1.46 -17.51 -1.07
CA PHE A 150 -1.18 -16.33 -1.89
C PHE A 150 -2.42 -15.42 -1.94
N ILE A 151 -2.33 -14.26 -1.32
CA ILE A 151 -3.38 -13.25 -1.29
C ILE A 151 -3.18 -12.29 -2.47
N PHE A 152 -4.00 -12.43 -3.51
CA PHE A 152 -3.81 -11.69 -4.76
C PHE A 152 -4.17 -10.19 -4.65
N ASN A 153 -5.05 -9.78 -3.75
CA ASN A 153 -5.47 -8.36 -3.64
C ASN A 153 -4.53 -7.47 -2.79
N VAL A 154 -3.40 -7.98 -2.32
CA VAL A 154 -2.36 -7.20 -1.59
C VAL A 154 -1.02 -7.32 -2.28
N ALA A 155 -0.12 -6.34 -2.11
CA ALA A 155 1.23 -6.35 -2.69
C ALA A 155 2.12 -7.46 -2.10
N GLY A 156 3.06 -7.99 -2.90
CA GLY A 156 3.94 -9.08 -2.48
C GLY A 156 3.36 -10.48 -2.62
N ALA A 157 3.97 -11.42 -1.90
CA ALA A 157 3.62 -12.82 -1.83
C ALA A 157 3.91 -13.41 -0.43
N PRO A 158 3.42 -14.61 -0.10
CA PRO A 158 3.79 -15.32 1.12
C PRO A 158 5.30 -15.52 1.26
N GLU A 159 5.80 -15.65 2.49
CA GLU A 159 7.22 -15.87 2.79
C GLU A 159 7.79 -17.13 2.12
N GLU A 160 6.98 -18.14 1.87
CA GLU A 160 7.35 -19.40 1.19
C GLU A 160 7.56 -19.21 -0.32
N VAL A 161 7.03 -18.12 -0.90
CA VAL A 161 7.22 -17.81 -2.32
C VAL A 161 8.58 -17.17 -2.53
N LYS A 162 9.39 -17.81 -3.38
CA LYS A 162 10.68 -17.30 -3.81
C LYS A 162 10.50 -16.16 -4.81
N GLN A 163 9.71 -16.39 -5.86
CA GLN A 163 9.43 -15.40 -6.89
C GLN A 163 8.09 -15.67 -7.57
N PHE A 164 7.51 -14.63 -8.18
CA PHE A 164 6.30 -14.74 -8.96
C PHE A 164 6.31 -13.77 -10.15
N SER A 165 5.60 -14.11 -11.22
CA SER A 165 5.52 -13.30 -12.44
C SER A 165 4.20 -13.52 -13.18
N GLY A 166 3.94 -12.71 -14.22
CA GLY A 166 2.75 -12.84 -15.06
C GLY A 166 1.45 -12.31 -14.42
N ILE A 167 1.53 -11.57 -13.31
CA ILE A 167 0.36 -10.96 -12.65
C ILE A 167 0.46 -9.44 -12.58
N SER A 168 -0.69 -8.76 -12.69
CA SER A 168 -0.80 -7.31 -12.62
C SER A 168 -0.56 -6.75 -11.21
N ARG A 169 -0.66 -5.41 -11.10
CA ARG A 169 -0.78 -4.72 -9.81
C ARG A 169 -2.05 -5.19 -9.07
N PRO A 170 -2.03 -5.21 -7.72
CA PRO A 170 -3.18 -5.59 -6.92
C PRO A 170 -4.35 -4.61 -7.07
N GLU A 171 -5.55 -5.16 -7.14
CA GLU A 171 -6.83 -4.48 -7.09
C GLU A 171 -7.63 -5.00 -5.90
N SER A 172 -8.67 -4.28 -5.46
CA SER A 172 -9.44 -4.63 -4.25
C SER A 172 -10.05 -6.03 -4.29
N TRP A 173 -10.35 -6.54 -5.49
CA TRP A 173 -10.98 -7.84 -5.72
C TRP A 173 -10.00 -8.95 -6.13
N GLY A 174 -8.73 -8.64 -6.39
CA GLY A 174 -7.73 -9.62 -6.85
C GLY A 174 -6.67 -9.01 -7.78
N ARG A 175 -6.19 -9.82 -8.73
CA ARG A 175 -5.22 -9.43 -9.78
C ARG A 175 -5.55 -10.13 -11.08
N TRP A 176 -5.13 -9.51 -12.18
CA TRP A 176 -5.17 -10.11 -13.50
C TRP A 176 -3.90 -10.94 -13.76
N SER A 177 -4.05 -12.08 -14.42
CA SER A 177 -2.98 -12.62 -15.25
C SER A 177 -2.72 -11.64 -16.40
N ASN A 178 -1.48 -11.24 -16.62
CA ASN A 178 -1.15 -10.21 -17.61
C ASN A 178 -0.11 -10.72 -18.62
N ALA A 179 -0.55 -10.94 -19.86
CA ALA A 179 0.27 -11.42 -20.96
C ALA A 179 1.43 -10.47 -21.33
N GLN A 180 1.34 -9.17 -21.00
CA GLN A 180 2.45 -8.24 -21.20
C GLN A 180 3.57 -8.44 -20.16
N LEU A 181 3.26 -9.09 -19.03
CA LEU A 181 4.20 -9.37 -17.94
C LEU A 181 4.69 -10.83 -17.93
N GLY A 182 4.09 -11.69 -18.76
CA GLY A 182 4.48 -13.08 -18.95
C GLY A 182 3.37 -13.91 -19.59
N ASP A 183 3.74 -14.91 -20.39
CA ASP A 183 2.80 -15.79 -21.09
C ASP A 183 2.00 -16.71 -20.14
N GLU A 184 2.53 -16.93 -18.93
CA GLU A 184 1.89 -17.70 -17.86
C GLU A 184 2.05 -16.99 -16.50
N VAL A 185 1.12 -17.25 -15.59
CA VAL A 185 1.32 -16.92 -14.16
C VAL A 185 2.25 -17.97 -13.57
N LYS A 186 3.42 -17.53 -13.11
CA LYS A 186 4.42 -18.42 -12.49
C LYS A 186 4.59 -18.04 -11.03
N ILE A 187 4.51 -19.03 -10.15
CA ILE A 187 4.79 -18.90 -8.72
C ILE A 187 5.82 -19.97 -8.36
N GLU A 188 7.00 -19.55 -7.93
CA GLU A 188 8.06 -20.44 -7.51
C GLU A 188 8.20 -20.38 -5.98
N TYR A 189 8.16 -21.55 -5.35
CA TYR A 189 8.33 -21.68 -3.91
C TYR A 189 9.81 -21.85 -3.53
N LYS A 190 10.19 -21.41 -2.34
CA LYS A 190 11.55 -21.55 -1.78
C LYS A 190 11.94 -23.01 -1.56
N HIS A 191 10.95 -23.84 -1.21
CA HIS A 191 11.11 -25.27 -1.00
C HIS A 191 10.26 -26.05 -2.00
N PRO A 192 10.64 -27.29 -2.36
CA PRO A 192 9.82 -28.15 -3.19
C PRO A 192 8.42 -28.31 -2.60
N LEU A 193 7.40 -28.27 -3.45
CA LEU A 193 6.04 -28.60 -3.05
C LEU A 193 5.97 -30.06 -2.56
N PRO A 194 5.07 -30.38 -1.63
CA PRO A 194 4.82 -31.75 -1.23
C PRO A 194 4.48 -32.63 -2.45
N LYS A 195 4.84 -33.92 -2.41
CA LYS A 195 4.50 -34.87 -3.49
C LYS A 195 2.99 -35.03 -3.71
N LYS A 196 2.19 -34.72 -2.70
CA LYS A 196 0.72 -34.74 -2.73
C LYS A 196 0.22 -33.52 -1.98
N PHE A 197 -0.62 -32.72 -2.63
CA PHE A 197 -1.23 -31.55 -2.06
C PHE A 197 -2.50 -31.21 -2.85
N ASP A 198 -3.36 -30.40 -2.24
CA ASP A 198 -4.53 -29.84 -2.89
C ASP A 198 -4.20 -28.43 -3.38
N LEU A 199 -4.48 -28.16 -4.66
CA LEU A 199 -4.39 -26.82 -5.21
C LEU A 199 -5.79 -26.20 -5.25
N VAL A 200 -5.97 -25.15 -4.45
CA VAL A 200 -7.21 -24.35 -4.45
C VAL A 200 -6.91 -22.98 -5.04
N ILE A 201 -7.55 -22.67 -6.17
CA ILE A 201 -7.45 -21.36 -6.83
C ILE A 201 -8.84 -20.77 -6.96
N THR A 202 -9.03 -19.57 -6.41
CA THR A 202 -10.22 -18.76 -6.69
C THR A 202 -9.91 -17.81 -7.83
N ALA A 203 -10.45 -18.09 -9.01
CA ALA A 203 -10.24 -17.27 -10.20
C ALA A 203 -11.52 -17.18 -11.03
N LYS A 204 -11.62 -16.10 -11.81
CA LYS A 204 -12.68 -15.89 -12.79
C LYS A 204 -12.06 -15.56 -14.13
N ALA A 205 -12.42 -16.32 -15.17
CA ALA A 205 -11.99 -16.04 -16.53
C ALA A 205 -12.77 -14.86 -17.13
N TYR A 206 -12.13 -14.12 -18.04
CA TYR A 206 -12.70 -12.95 -18.71
C TYR A 206 -12.73 -13.13 -20.23
N GLY A 207 -13.75 -12.57 -20.89
CA GLY A 207 -13.89 -12.56 -22.35
C GLY A 207 -13.83 -13.95 -22.96
N ASN A 208 -12.97 -14.12 -23.97
CA ASN A 208 -12.84 -15.38 -24.72
C ASN A 208 -12.33 -16.56 -23.89
N ASN A 209 -11.76 -16.30 -22.70
CA ASN A 209 -11.33 -17.35 -21.78
C ASN A 209 -12.48 -17.86 -20.88
N ALA A 210 -13.63 -17.19 -20.88
CA ALA A 210 -14.81 -17.64 -20.13
C ALA A 210 -15.20 -19.07 -20.56
N SER A 211 -15.46 -19.94 -19.58
CA SER A 211 -15.80 -21.35 -19.77
C SER A 211 -14.73 -22.21 -20.45
N ARG A 212 -13.50 -21.70 -20.63
CA ARG A 212 -12.37 -22.52 -21.08
C ARG A 212 -11.67 -23.16 -19.86
N PRO A 213 -11.11 -24.37 -20.01
CA PRO A 213 -10.24 -24.95 -19.00
C PRO A 213 -9.06 -24.02 -18.70
N ILE A 214 -8.68 -23.94 -17.42
CA ILE A 214 -7.47 -23.24 -16.99
C ILE A 214 -6.36 -24.29 -16.89
N PRO A 215 -5.40 -24.33 -17.84
CA PRO A 215 -4.29 -25.25 -17.74
C PRO A 215 -3.44 -24.90 -16.52
N VAL A 216 -3.10 -25.92 -15.74
CA VAL A 216 -2.23 -25.82 -14.57
C VAL A 216 -1.10 -26.81 -14.75
N ARG A 217 0.12 -26.36 -14.47
CA ARG A 217 1.34 -27.16 -14.49
C ARG A 217 2.01 -27.07 -13.13
N VAL A 218 2.40 -28.21 -12.57
CA VAL A 218 3.04 -28.29 -11.25
C VAL A 218 4.38 -28.99 -11.40
N GLY A 219 5.47 -28.23 -11.22
CA GLY A 219 6.80 -28.74 -11.51
C GLY A 219 6.95 -29.07 -13.00
N ASN A 220 7.20 -30.34 -13.32
CA ASN A 220 7.35 -30.82 -14.70
C ASN A 220 6.11 -31.59 -15.20
N GLU A 221 5.02 -31.60 -14.43
CA GLU A 221 3.76 -32.32 -14.73
C GLU A 221 2.63 -31.35 -15.11
#